data_AF-A0A167DV52-F1
#
_entry.id   AF-A0A167DV52-F1
#
_cell.length_a   1.000
_cell.length_b   1.000
_cell.length_c   1.000
_cell.angle_alpha   90.00
_cell.angle_beta   90.00
_cell.angle_gamma   90.00
#
_symmetry.space_group_name_H-M   'P 1'
#
loop_
_entity.id
_entity.type
_entity.pdbx_description
1 polymer ?
#
loop_
_entity_poly.entity_id
_entity_poly.type
_entity_poly.pdbx_seq_one_letter_code
_entity_poly.pdbx_strand_id
1 'polypeptide(L)'
;MKKVLPVFLGLSLAACGGGSDDNSTPKAQEQQPTVNNSTTTEQPATSEFAPIVGVYDASYEGDKAVAVIDSQGKYHMFDHLNDDKGGNKDCYAAATKELPNYSFNDLSFKYDENLRHFQLQNATPSLAYEINDKNEVEYIISDNMTIGGGALSIKSNNQHIVIRKDKLAVSVEDVLGKKCA
;
A
#
# COMPACT_ATOMS: atom_id res chain seq x y z
N MET A 1 -43.35 14.72 29.34
CA MET A 1 -43.95 15.00 28.02
C MET A 1 -43.46 16.35 27.52
N LYS A 2 -42.63 16.37 26.48
CA LYS A 2 -42.38 17.53 25.58
C LYS A 2 -41.99 16.95 24.22
N LYS A 3 -42.84 17.20 23.22
CA LYS A 3 -42.67 16.87 21.79
C LYS A 3 -42.22 18.13 21.07
N VAL A 4 -41.20 18.07 20.21
CA VAL A 4 -41.04 18.88 18.96
C VAL A 4 -39.97 18.16 18.10
N LEU A 5 -40.36 17.31 17.15
CA LEU A 5 -40.40 17.48 15.68
C LEU A 5 -39.04 17.54 14.93
N PRO A 6 -38.84 16.71 13.86
CA PRO A 6 -37.63 16.67 13.05
C PRO A 6 -37.68 17.67 11.88
N VAL A 7 -36.52 18.22 11.51
CA VAL A 7 -36.33 19.01 10.28
C VAL A 7 -35.68 18.13 9.22
N PHE A 8 -36.45 17.82 8.17
CA PHE A 8 -35.97 17.29 6.90
C PHE A 8 -35.59 18.47 5.99
N LEU A 9 -34.41 18.43 5.36
CA LEU A 9 -34.00 19.37 4.32
C LEU A 9 -33.38 18.59 3.14
N GLY A 10 -34.22 18.43 2.11
CA GLY A 10 -33.91 18.62 0.69
C GLY A 10 -32.83 17.77 0.02
N LEU A 11 -33.26 16.74 -0.73
CA LEU A 11 -32.57 16.25 -1.92
C LEU A 11 -32.67 17.30 -3.05
N SER A 12 -31.59 17.51 -3.78
CA SER A 12 -31.62 18.11 -5.13
C SER A 12 -30.92 17.17 -6.13
N LEU A 13 -31.73 16.48 -6.93
CA LEU A 13 -31.29 15.81 -8.15
C LEU A 13 -31.19 16.85 -9.27
N ALA A 14 -30.01 17.01 -9.86
CA ALA A 14 -29.86 17.66 -11.16
C ALA A 14 -29.79 16.56 -12.24
N ALA A 15 -30.93 16.28 -12.86
CA ALA A 15 -31.02 15.54 -14.11
C ALA A 15 -31.02 16.59 -15.25
N CYS A 16 -29.94 16.63 -16.03
CA CYS A 16 -29.89 17.38 -17.28
C CYS A 16 -30.20 16.41 -18.42
N GLY A 17 -31.34 16.60 -19.06
CA GLY A 17 -31.72 15.91 -20.29
C GLY A 17 -31.19 16.62 -21.53
N GLY A 18 -31.27 15.95 -22.67
CA GLY A 18 -31.16 16.57 -23.99
C GLY A 18 -30.50 15.66 -25.01
N GLY A 19 -31.32 14.93 -25.78
CA GLY A 19 -30.89 14.24 -26.99
C GLY A 19 -31.01 15.13 -28.23
N SER A 20 -30.35 14.73 -29.32
CA SER A 20 -30.89 14.58 -30.68
C SER A 20 -29.77 14.43 -31.71
N ASP A 21 -29.95 13.44 -32.57
CA ASP A 21 -29.15 13.12 -33.76
C ASP A 21 -29.19 14.26 -34.81
N ASP A 22 -28.11 14.51 -35.55
CA ASP A 22 -28.03 14.10 -36.97
C ASP A 22 -26.71 14.45 -37.68
N ASN A 23 -26.47 13.64 -38.69
CA ASN A 23 -25.34 13.46 -39.60
C ASN A 23 -25.01 14.66 -40.51
N SER A 24 -23.71 14.91 -40.79
CA SER A 24 -23.12 15.25 -42.12
C SER A 24 -21.70 15.84 -42.02
N THR A 25 -20.70 15.14 -42.54
CA THR A 25 -19.39 15.69 -42.99
C THR A 25 -19.56 16.39 -44.36
N PRO A 26 -18.70 17.33 -44.83
CA PRO A 26 -17.28 17.04 -45.14
C PRO A 26 -16.22 18.19 -45.06
N LYS A 27 -14.96 17.73 -45.02
CA LYS A 27 -13.67 18.30 -45.53
C LYS A 27 -12.88 19.38 -44.76
N ALA A 28 -11.80 18.87 -44.16
CA ALA A 28 -10.37 19.20 -44.37
C ALA A 28 -9.82 20.60 -44.01
N GLN A 29 -8.98 20.63 -42.97
CA GLN A 29 -7.72 21.38 -42.97
C GLN A 29 -6.71 20.71 -42.01
N GLU A 30 -5.51 20.47 -42.52
CA GLU A 30 -4.36 19.90 -41.81
C GLU A 30 -3.84 20.87 -40.74
N GLN A 31 -3.74 20.39 -39.49
CA GLN A 31 -2.81 20.90 -38.50
C GLN A 31 -2.29 19.71 -37.68
N GLN A 32 -1.02 19.43 -37.88
CA GLN A 32 -0.24 18.38 -37.22
C GLN A 32 0.03 18.77 -35.76
N PRO A 33 -0.42 18.00 -34.75
CA PRO A 33 0.09 18.11 -33.40
C PRO A 33 1.32 17.21 -33.26
N THR A 34 2.45 17.82 -32.90
CA THR A 34 3.65 17.11 -32.44
C THR A 34 3.30 16.37 -31.16
N VAL A 35 3.03 15.06 -31.26
CA VAL A 35 2.88 14.18 -30.10
C VAL A 35 4.29 13.93 -29.55
N ASN A 36 4.65 14.62 -28.47
CA ASN A 36 5.74 14.20 -27.61
C ASN A 36 5.34 12.86 -26.98
N ASN A 37 5.71 11.77 -27.64
CA ASN A 37 5.80 10.44 -27.02
C ASN A 37 6.95 10.46 -26.01
N SER A 38 6.69 11.01 -24.83
CA SER A 38 7.35 10.54 -23.63
C SER A 38 6.34 9.65 -22.93
N THR A 39 6.42 8.36 -23.26
CA THR A 39 5.80 7.27 -22.50
C THR A 39 6.23 7.38 -21.05
N THR A 40 5.41 8.04 -20.23
CA THR A 40 5.29 7.67 -18.83
C THR A 40 4.62 6.31 -18.86
N THR A 41 5.40 5.25 -18.70
CA THR A 41 4.83 3.95 -18.28
C THR A 41 4.27 4.17 -16.88
N GLU A 42 3.05 4.71 -16.79
CA GLU A 42 2.13 4.32 -15.73
C GLU A 42 1.88 2.83 -15.95
N GLN A 43 2.72 2.03 -15.31
CA GLN A 43 2.48 0.61 -15.21
C GLN A 43 1.17 0.44 -14.45
N PRO A 44 0.12 -0.16 -15.05
CA PRO A 44 -1.09 -0.44 -14.30
C PRO A 44 -0.70 -1.40 -13.18
N ALA A 45 -0.99 -1.03 -11.94
CA ALA A 45 -0.94 -1.95 -10.82
C ALA A 45 -1.70 -3.22 -11.22
N THR A 46 -1.04 -4.37 -11.22
CA THR A 46 -1.77 -5.63 -11.34
C THR A 46 -2.68 -5.72 -10.13
N SER A 47 -3.99 -5.80 -10.36
CA SER A 47 -5.02 -5.82 -9.30
C SER A 47 -4.83 -6.97 -8.30
N GLU A 48 -4.00 -7.95 -8.64
CA GLU A 48 -3.64 -9.10 -7.82
C GLU A 48 -3.17 -8.69 -6.41
N PHE A 49 -2.22 -7.74 -6.29
CA PHE A 49 -1.65 -7.40 -4.99
C PHE A 49 -2.45 -6.36 -4.19
N ALA A 50 -3.52 -5.81 -4.75
CA ALA A 50 -4.35 -4.77 -4.12
C ALA A 50 -4.74 -5.08 -2.64
N PRO A 51 -5.03 -6.34 -2.25
CA PRO A 51 -5.32 -6.66 -0.84
C PRO A 51 -4.17 -6.33 0.12
N ILE A 52 -2.92 -6.53 -0.29
CA ILE A 52 -1.73 -6.40 0.57
C ILE A 52 -0.94 -5.12 0.35
N VAL A 53 -1.15 -4.41 -0.77
CA VAL A 53 -0.52 -3.11 -1.05
C VAL A 53 -0.79 -2.14 0.10
N GLY A 54 0.26 -1.47 0.56
CA GLY A 54 0.16 -0.49 1.64
C GLY A 54 1.44 -0.32 2.42
N VAL A 55 1.34 0.47 3.48
CA VAL A 55 2.42 0.76 4.41
C VAL A 55 2.09 0.17 5.77
N TYR A 56 3.04 -0.56 6.35
CA TYR A 56 2.90 -1.25 7.62
C TYR A 56 3.95 -0.72 8.60
N ASP A 57 3.55 -0.55 9.85
CA ASP A 57 4.47 -0.14 10.91
C ASP A 57 5.43 -1.29 11.26
N ALA A 58 6.72 -1.03 11.12
CA ALA A 58 7.80 -1.94 11.47
C ALA A 58 8.67 -1.40 12.62
N SER A 59 8.18 -0.39 13.33
CA SER A 59 8.93 0.29 14.40
C SER A 59 9.20 -0.65 15.58
N TYR A 60 10.39 -0.52 16.15
CA TYR A 60 10.86 -1.35 17.27
C TYR A 60 11.65 -0.53 18.28
N GLU A 61 11.35 -0.67 19.57
CA GLU A 61 12.09 0.00 20.66
C GLU A 61 12.28 1.53 20.45
N GLY A 62 11.28 2.18 19.84
CA GLY A 62 11.31 3.63 19.57
C GLY A 62 12.04 4.04 18.29
N ASP A 63 12.66 3.09 17.58
CA ASP A 63 13.19 3.23 16.23
C ASP A 63 12.04 3.12 15.23
N LYS A 64 11.74 4.19 14.50
CA LYS A 64 10.61 4.25 13.58
C LYS A 64 11.02 3.67 12.24
N ALA A 65 10.30 2.65 11.81
CA ALA A 65 10.52 2.02 10.52
C ALA A 65 9.18 1.65 9.88
N VAL A 66 9.17 1.59 8.56
CA VAL A 66 8.00 1.18 7.80
C VAL A 66 8.36 0.11 6.78
N ALA A 67 7.46 -0.86 6.62
CA ALA A 67 7.44 -1.78 5.51
C ALA A 67 6.44 -1.30 4.47
N VAL A 68 6.83 -1.26 3.21
CA VAL A 68 6.01 -0.86 2.08
C VAL A 68 5.85 -2.07 1.17
N ILE A 69 4.61 -2.46 0.90
CA ILE A 69 4.28 -3.41 -0.17
C ILE A 69 3.76 -2.60 -1.34
N ASP A 70 4.53 -2.55 -2.42
CA ASP A 70 4.16 -1.78 -3.61
C ASP A 70 3.15 -2.52 -4.51
N SER A 71 2.65 -1.83 -5.53
CA SER A 71 1.67 -2.36 -6.48
C SER A 71 2.16 -3.55 -7.31
N GLN A 72 3.46 -3.84 -7.30
CA GLN A 72 4.06 -5.02 -7.93
C GLN A 72 4.22 -6.18 -6.95
N GLY A 73 3.76 -6.02 -5.70
CA GLY A 73 3.92 -7.01 -4.65
C GLY A 73 5.36 -7.09 -4.14
N LYS A 74 6.16 -6.03 -4.28
CA LYS A 74 7.53 -6.00 -3.76
C LYS A 74 7.55 -5.39 -2.35
N TYR A 75 8.31 -6.02 -1.46
CA TYR A 75 8.46 -5.63 -0.07
C TYR A 75 9.69 -4.71 0.08
N HIS A 76 9.48 -3.49 0.56
CA HIS A 76 10.52 -2.49 0.78
C HIS A 76 10.54 -2.05 2.23
N MET A 77 11.73 -1.92 2.80
CA MET A 77 11.93 -1.39 4.14
C MET A 77 12.50 0.01 4.07
N PHE A 78 11.95 0.89 4.91
CA PHE A 78 12.45 2.24 5.08
C PHE A 78 12.60 2.57 6.56
N ASP A 79 13.68 3.28 6.86
CA ASP A 79 13.86 3.97 8.13
C ASP A 79 13.08 5.28 8.10
N HIS A 80 12.28 5.58 9.12
CA HIS A 80 11.58 6.85 9.23
C HIS A 80 12.31 7.72 10.24
N LEU A 81 13.12 8.66 9.74
CA LEU A 81 14.07 9.41 10.56
C LEU A 81 13.44 10.42 11.54
N ASN A 82 12.11 10.42 11.67
CA ASN A 82 11.35 11.31 12.54
C ASN A 82 11.29 10.76 13.98
N ASP A 83 12.43 10.41 14.52
CA ASP A 83 12.62 9.96 15.89
C ASP A 83 13.99 10.39 16.44
N ASP A 84 14.29 10.01 17.67
CA ASP A 84 15.53 10.38 18.35
C ASP A 84 16.78 9.75 17.71
N LYS A 85 16.63 8.66 16.95
CA LYS A 85 17.75 7.97 16.29
C LYS A 85 18.05 8.55 14.91
N GLY A 86 17.02 8.94 14.17
CA GLY A 86 17.09 9.57 12.85
C GLY A 86 17.30 11.09 12.89
N GLY A 87 17.33 11.68 14.08
CA GLY A 87 17.56 13.11 14.26
C GLY A 87 16.33 13.97 13.96
N ASN A 88 15.13 13.41 14.16
CA ASN A 88 13.83 14.08 14.04
C ASN A 88 13.59 14.73 12.66
N LYS A 89 13.96 14.03 11.58
CA LYS A 89 13.72 14.45 10.19
C LYS A 89 12.46 13.78 9.64
N ASP A 90 11.51 14.55 9.12
CA ASP A 90 10.30 14.03 8.46
C ASP A 90 10.60 13.52 7.04
N CYS A 91 11.42 12.46 6.94
CA CYS A 91 11.75 11.80 5.68
C CYS A 91 12.09 10.32 5.92
N TYR A 92 12.09 9.55 4.84
CA TYR A 92 12.39 8.12 4.83
C TYR A 92 13.76 7.85 4.23
N ALA A 93 14.61 7.10 4.93
CA ALA A 93 15.91 6.66 4.43
C ALA A 93 15.85 5.18 4.01
N ALA A 94 16.81 4.78 3.17
CA ALA A 94 16.98 3.37 2.82
C ALA A 94 17.29 2.55 4.07
N ALA A 95 16.68 1.38 4.19
CA ALA A 95 16.89 0.54 5.35
C ALA A 95 18.34 0.03 5.48
N THR A 96 18.84 -0.08 6.71
CA THR A 96 20.10 -0.75 7.05
C THR A 96 19.85 -2.14 7.62
N LYS A 97 20.91 -2.95 7.71
CA LYS A 97 20.85 -4.32 8.26
C LYS A 97 20.41 -4.38 9.72
N GLU A 98 20.48 -3.28 10.46
CA GLU A 98 20.06 -3.25 11.86
C GLU A 98 18.53 -3.14 12.02
N LEU A 99 17.84 -2.64 10.99
CA LEU A 99 16.40 -2.46 11.04
C LEU A 99 15.66 -3.79 11.02
N PRO A 100 14.52 -3.88 11.75
CA PRO A 100 13.61 -5.01 11.63
C PRO A 100 13.26 -5.26 10.16
N ASN A 101 13.05 -6.53 9.82
CA ASN A 101 12.61 -6.97 8.49
C ASN A 101 13.54 -6.64 7.33
N TYR A 102 14.76 -6.12 7.56
CA TYR A 102 15.69 -5.80 6.48
C TYR A 102 15.94 -7.00 5.55
N SER A 103 15.96 -8.22 6.09
CA SER A 103 16.11 -9.46 5.32
C SER A 103 15.01 -9.71 4.28
N PHE A 104 13.88 -9.02 4.40
CA PHE A 104 12.77 -9.09 3.45
C PHE A 104 12.83 -8.00 2.38
N ASN A 105 13.74 -7.03 2.52
CA ASN A 105 13.85 -5.93 1.59
C ASN A 105 14.12 -6.43 0.17
N ASP A 106 13.41 -5.87 -0.78
CA ASP A 106 13.41 -6.20 -2.21
C ASP A 106 12.89 -7.59 -2.58
N LEU A 107 12.35 -8.38 -1.64
CA LEU A 107 11.67 -9.64 -1.96
C LEU A 107 10.28 -9.39 -2.55
N SER A 108 9.74 -10.37 -3.27
CA SER A 108 8.44 -10.24 -3.96
C SER A 108 7.45 -11.31 -3.50
N PHE A 109 6.19 -10.91 -3.37
CA PHE A 109 5.09 -11.81 -3.08
C PHE A 109 4.67 -12.61 -4.32
N LYS A 110 4.11 -13.79 -4.07
CA LYS A 110 3.38 -14.60 -5.04
C LYS A 110 2.07 -15.06 -4.41
N TYR A 111 0.98 -14.99 -5.14
CA TYR A 111 -0.30 -15.49 -4.66
C TYR A 111 -0.40 -17.03 -4.81
N ASP A 112 -0.84 -17.70 -3.76
CA ASP A 112 -1.25 -19.10 -3.73
C ASP A 112 -2.77 -19.16 -3.56
N GLU A 113 -3.49 -19.55 -4.61
CA GLU A 113 -4.96 -19.61 -4.62
C GLU A 113 -5.52 -20.67 -3.67
N ASN A 114 -4.80 -21.77 -3.41
CA ASN A 114 -5.30 -22.86 -2.57
C ASN A 114 -5.32 -22.47 -1.09
N LEU A 115 -4.31 -21.70 -0.70
CA LEU A 115 -4.17 -21.19 0.67
C LEU A 115 -4.75 -19.79 0.84
N ARG A 116 -4.98 -19.09 -0.27
CA ARG A 116 -5.34 -17.66 -0.32
C ARG A 116 -4.27 -16.79 0.34
N HIS A 117 -3.02 -17.14 0.07
CA HIS A 117 -1.85 -16.50 0.68
C HIS A 117 -1.08 -15.71 -0.35
N PHE A 118 -0.70 -14.48 -0.01
CA PHE A 118 0.43 -13.84 -0.64
C PHE A 118 1.69 -14.25 0.10
N GLN A 119 2.47 -15.17 -0.48
CA GLN A 119 3.71 -15.68 0.11
C GLN A 119 4.92 -14.90 -0.39
N LEU A 120 5.70 -14.35 0.54
CA LEU A 120 6.95 -13.66 0.23
C LEU A 120 8.00 -14.68 -0.19
N GLN A 121 8.46 -14.58 -1.43
CA GLN A 121 9.40 -15.54 -2.01
C GLN A 121 10.80 -15.36 -1.45
N ASN A 122 11.50 -16.47 -1.20
CA ASN A 122 12.87 -16.50 -0.65
C ASN A 122 13.03 -15.86 0.74
N ALA A 123 11.94 -15.65 1.47
CA ALA A 123 11.98 -15.10 2.82
C ALA A 123 12.47 -16.17 3.82
N THR A 124 13.41 -15.79 4.69
CA THR A 124 13.78 -16.57 5.88
C THR A 124 13.77 -15.64 7.10
N PRO A 125 12.86 -15.85 8.06
CA PRO A 125 11.80 -16.85 8.09
C PRO A 125 10.77 -16.64 6.98
N SER A 126 9.88 -17.60 6.80
CA SER A 126 8.75 -17.41 5.88
C SER A 126 7.86 -16.24 6.32
N LEU A 127 7.24 -15.58 5.35
CA LEU A 127 6.24 -14.53 5.56
C LEU A 127 5.13 -14.69 4.53
N ALA A 128 3.87 -14.70 4.97
CA ALA A 128 2.72 -14.73 4.10
C ALA A 128 1.55 -13.90 4.67
N TYR A 129 0.72 -13.36 3.79
CA TYR A 129 -0.50 -12.63 4.13
C TYR A 129 -1.70 -13.43 3.63
N GLU A 130 -2.56 -13.88 4.54
CA GLU A 130 -3.81 -14.56 4.21
C GLU A 130 -4.94 -13.56 4.01
N ILE A 131 -5.73 -13.74 2.95
CA ILE A 131 -6.86 -12.85 2.62
C ILE A 131 -8.21 -13.53 2.81
N ASN A 132 -9.15 -12.79 3.41
CA ASN A 132 -10.54 -13.22 3.58
C ASN A 132 -11.38 -13.04 2.31
N ASP A 133 -12.66 -13.42 2.37
CA ASP A 133 -13.58 -13.39 1.21
C ASP A 133 -13.90 -11.97 0.71
N LYS A 134 -13.46 -10.95 1.45
CA LYS A 134 -13.60 -9.53 1.12
C LYS A 134 -12.33 -8.93 0.54
N ASN A 135 -11.31 -9.74 0.23
CA ASN A 135 -9.99 -9.27 -0.23
C ASN A 135 -9.28 -8.38 0.79
N GLU A 136 -9.46 -8.68 2.08
CA GLU A 136 -8.78 -7.98 3.18
C GLU A 136 -7.81 -8.94 3.88
N VAL A 137 -6.69 -8.42 4.38
CA VAL A 137 -5.74 -9.20 5.18
C VAL A 137 -6.40 -9.65 6.49
N GLU A 138 -6.61 -10.96 6.61
CA GLU A 138 -7.16 -11.61 7.80
C GLU A 138 -6.05 -12.00 8.77
N TYR A 139 -5.00 -12.63 8.25
CA TYR A 139 -3.85 -13.08 9.04
C TYR A 139 -2.53 -12.74 8.37
N ILE A 140 -1.50 -12.52 9.18
CA ILE A 140 -0.10 -12.62 8.75
C ILE A 140 0.50 -13.88 9.35
N ILE A 141 1.15 -14.67 8.51
CA ILE A 141 1.74 -15.96 8.87
C ILE A 141 3.25 -15.83 8.73
N SER A 142 3.99 -16.24 9.75
CA SER A 142 5.45 -16.33 9.71
C SER A 142 5.92 -17.60 10.41
N ASP A 143 6.55 -18.50 9.66
CA ASP A 143 6.85 -19.88 10.06
C ASP A 143 5.62 -20.56 10.70
N ASN A 144 5.71 -20.95 11.96
CA ASN A 144 4.64 -21.62 12.69
C ASN A 144 3.75 -20.66 13.49
N MET A 145 3.77 -19.37 13.16
CA MET A 145 3.04 -18.32 13.86
C MET A 145 1.98 -17.69 12.95
N THR A 146 0.80 -17.44 13.50
CA THR A 146 -0.31 -16.76 12.83
C THR A 146 -0.75 -15.56 13.66
N ILE A 147 -0.91 -14.41 13.00
CA ILE A 147 -1.20 -13.12 13.63
C ILE A 147 -2.50 -12.58 13.03
N GLY A 148 -3.61 -12.67 13.78
CA GLY A 148 -4.91 -12.12 13.37
C GLY A 148 -5.17 -10.68 13.84
N GLY A 149 -4.28 -10.14 14.68
CA GLY A 149 -4.36 -8.79 15.22
C GLY A 149 -3.17 -8.45 16.11
N GLY A 150 -2.94 -7.16 16.35
CA GLY A 150 -1.82 -6.68 17.15
C GLY A 150 -0.49 -6.76 16.39
N ALA A 151 0.58 -7.07 17.13
CA ALA A 151 1.94 -7.09 16.62
C ALA A 151 2.71 -8.31 17.10
N LEU A 152 3.53 -8.87 16.21
CA LEU A 152 4.57 -9.82 16.54
C LEU A 152 5.93 -9.13 16.44
N SER A 153 6.77 -9.30 17.45
CA SER A 153 8.18 -8.92 17.37
C SER A 153 9.05 -10.08 17.81
N ILE A 154 9.99 -10.47 16.97
CA ILE A 154 10.99 -11.51 17.23
C ILE A 154 12.36 -10.88 17.06
N LYS A 155 13.17 -10.91 18.13
CA LYS A 155 14.56 -10.49 18.11
C LYS A 155 15.42 -11.61 18.68
N SER A 156 16.28 -12.17 17.84
CA SER A 156 17.32 -13.14 18.18
C SER A 156 18.64 -12.72 17.53
N ASN A 157 19.74 -13.41 17.85
CA ASN A 157 21.07 -13.06 17.32
C ASN A 157 21.12 -13.00 15.79
N ASN A 158 20.23 -13.72 15.10
CA ASN A 158 20.24 -13.84 13.64
C ASN A 158 18.94 -13.36 12.98
N GLN A 159 17.98 -12.84 13.75
CA GLN A 159 16.64 -12.52 13.24
C GLN A 159 16.09 -11.32 13.97
N HIS A 160 15.65 -10.32 13.22
CA HIS A 160 14.98 -9.15 13.77
C HIS A 160 13.76 -8.84 12.91
N ILE A 161 12.58 -9.10 13.45
CA ILE A 161 11.32 -9.05 12.71
C ILE A 161 10.26 -8.35 13.55
N VAL A 162 9.53 -7.45 12.91
CA VAL A 162 8.35 -6.80 13.45
C VAL A 162 7.24 -6.87 12.41
N ILE A 163 6.16 -7.57 12.74
CA ILE A 163 5.03 -7.78 11.85
C ILE A 163 3.78 -7.21 12.50
N ARG A 164 3.03 -6.42 11.74
CA ARG A 164 1.73 -5.85 12.14
C ARG A 164 0.74 -6.01 11.01
N LYS A 165 -0.50 -6.38 11.35
CA LYS A 165 -1.57 -6.57 10.36
C LYS A 165 -2.11 -5.26 9.81
N ASP A 166 -2.19 -4.25 10.67
CA ASP A 166 -2.89 -3.01 10.34
C ASP A 166 -2.00 -2.10 9.49
N LYS A 167 -2.59 -1.60 8.39
CA LYS A 167 -1.96 -0.60 7.53
C LYS A 167 -1.95 0.74 8.24
N LEU A 168 -0.87 1.48 8.05
CA LEU A 168 -0.78 2.87 8.45
C LEU A 168 -1.65 3.76 7.54
N ALA A 169 -2.13 4.88 8.08
CA ALA A 169 -2.84 5.91 7.32
C ALA A 169 -1.86 6.83 6.54
N VAL A 170 -0.92 6.21 5.81
CA VAL A 170 0.04 6.86 4.92
C VAL A 170 0.10 6.05 3.62
N SER A 171 0.20 6.74 2.48
CA SER A 171 0.22 6.05 1.18
C SER A 171 1.62 5.53 0.83
N VAL A 172 1.68 4.57 -0.09
CA VAL A 172 2.95 4.06 -0.63
C VAL A 172 3.69 5.20 -1.34
N GLU A 173 2.96 6.03 -2.08
CA GLU A 173 3.46 7.17 -2.83
C GLU A 173 4.08 8.22 -1.90
N ASP A 174 3.46 8.50 -0.74
CA ASP A 174 4.00 9.44 0.24
C ASP A 174 5.34 8.99 0.80
N VAL A 175 5.47 7.70 1.16
CA VAL A 175 6.73 7.14 1.67
C VAL A 175 7.81 7.22 0.60
N LEU A 176 7.50 6.80 -0.63
CA LEU A 176 8.44 6.80 -1.74
C LEU A 176 8.81 8.23 -2.22
N GLY A 177 7.93 9.20 -2.02
CA GLY A 177 8.12 10.60 -2.38
C GLY A 177 8.86 11.43 -1.32
N LYS A 178 8.80 11.05 -0.05
CA LYS A 178 9.48 11.73 1.07
C LYS A 178 10.85 11.13 1.42
N LYS A 179 11.66 10.76 0.42
CA LYS A 179 13.00 10.20 0.69
C LYS A 179 13.96 11.26 1.22
N CYS A 180 14.80 10.90 2.19
CA CYS A 180 15.87 11.77 2.65
C CYS A 180 16.91 11.98 1.54
N ALA A 181 17.44 13.20 1.46
CA ALA A 181 18.49 13.59 0.51
C ALA A 181 19.88 13.09 0.95
#